data_AF-B2MW55-F1
#
_entry.id   AF-B2MW55-F1
#
_cell.length_a   1.000
_cell.length_b   1.000
_cell.length_c   1.000
_cell.angle_alpha   90.00
_cell.angle_beta   90.00
_cell.angle_gamma   90.00
#
_symmetry.space_group_name_H-M   'P 1'
#
loop_
_entity.id
_entity.type
_entity.pdbx_description
1 polymer ?
#
loop_
_entity_poly.entity_id
_entity_poly.type
_entity_poly.pdbx_seq_one_letter_code
_entity_poly.pdbx_strand_id
1 'polypeptide(L)'
;TLDDLSGRSYVMTAEDVDLTLNWGRLSSVLPDYHGQDSVRVGRISFGSINAILGSVALILNCHHHASRVARMASDEFPSMCPADGRVRGITHNKILWDSSTLGAILMRRTISS
;
A
#
# COMPACT_ATOMS: atom_id res chain seq x y z
N THR A 1 -15.81 22.79 12.72
CA THR A 1 -15.94 21.34 12.54
C THR A 1 -17.08 21.11 11.59
N LEU A 2 -16.86 20.30 10.55
CA LEU A 2 -17.84 20.02 9.50
C LEU A 2 -18.99 19.21 10.10
N ASP A 3 -19.97 19.89 10.68
CA ASP A 3 -21.26 19.32 10.99
C ASP A 3 -22.04 19.21 9.67
N ASP A 4 -22.15 17.99 9.17
CA ASP A 4 -22.94 17.66 7.99
C ASP A 4 -24.42 17.92 8.29
N LEU A 5 -24.95 19.01 7.69
CA LEU A 5 -26.32 19.50 7.82
C LEU A 5 -27.38 18.53 7.25
N SER A 6 -26.98 17.33 6.82
CA SER A 6 -27.84 16.28 6.29
C SER A 6 -28.38 15.30 7.34
N GLY A 7 -27.87 15.29 8.58
CA GLY A 7 -28.21 14.25 9.56
C GLY A 7 -27.78 12.83 9.14
N ARG A 8 -26.87 12.71 8.15
CA ARG A 8 -26.28 11.45 7.72
C ARG A 8 -24.88 11.33 8.32
N SER A 9 -24.69 10.34 9.18
CA SER A 9 -23.37 10.05 9.72
C SER A 9 -22.54 9.27 8.70
N TYR A 10 -21.25 9.60 8.59
CA TYR A 10 -20.30 8.77 7.85
C TYR A 10 -20.21 7.38 8.49
N VAL A 11 -20.26 6.34 7.65
CA VAL A 11 -20.03 4.96 8.05
C VAL A 11 -18.79 4.47 7.33
N MET A 12 -17.76 4.13 8.09
CA MET A 12 -16.51 3.60 7.54
C MET A 12 -16.78 2.26 6.86
N THR A 13 -16.48 2.18 5.57
CA THR A 13 -16.69 0.98 4.77
C THR A 13 -15.57 -0.05 4.97
N ALA A 14 -15.76 -1.28 4.49
CA ALA A 14 -14.72 -2.29 4.53
C ALA A 14 -13.51 -1.87 3.67
N GLU A 15 -13.74 -1.16 2.58
CA GLU A 15 -12.71 -0.62 1.68
C GLU A 15 -11.87 0.46 2.39
N ASP A 16 -12.51 1.33 3.19
CA ASP A 16 -11.80 2.32 4.00
C ASP A 16 -10.90 1.64 5.04
N VAL A 17 -11.41 0.60 5.70
CA VAL A 17 -10.61 -0.21 6.63
C VAL A 17 -9.45 -0.88 5.90
N ASP A 18 -9.67 -1.48 4.74
CA ASP A 18 -8.63 -2.15 3.95
C ASP A 18 -7.53 -1.17 3.51
N LEU A 19 -7.90 0.07 3.14
CA LEU A 19 -6.93 1.14 2.86
C LEU A 19 -6.02 1.43 4.07
N THR A 20 -6.60 1.58 5.27
CA THR A 20 -5.81 1.86 6.47
C THR A 20 -4.87 0.71 6.83
N LEU A 21 -5.32 -0.54 6.70
CA LEU A 21 -4.52 -1.73 7.03
C LEU A 21 -3.36 -1.98 6.05
N ASN A 22 -3.45 -1.48 4.81
CA ASN A 22 -2.40 -1.62 3.81
C ASN A 22 -1.51 -0.38 3.68
N TRP A 23 -1.64 0.64 4.54
CA TRP A 23 -0.92 1.91 4.41
C TRP A 23 0.61 1.74 4.33
N GLY A 24 1.18 0.83 5.13
CA GLY A 24 2.60 0.49 5.06
C GLY A 24 3.03 -0.09 3.71
N ARG A 25 2.27 -1.06 3.18
CA ARG A 25 2.57 -1.68 1.87
C ARG A 25 2.39 -0.70 0.72
N LEU A 26 1.35 0.12 0.76
CA LEU A 26 1.14 1.21 -0.21
C LEU A 26 2.31 2.19 -0.19
N SER A 27 2.79 2.56 1.00
CA SER A 27 3.93 3.47 1.16
C SER A 27 5.23 2.92 0.58
N SER A 28 5.41 1.60 0.56
CA SER A 28 6.56 0.96 -0.08
C SER A 28 6.43 0.83 -1.60
N VAL A 29 5.23 0.72 -2.14
CA VAL A 29 5.00 0.40 -3.57
C VAL A 29 4.77 1.65 -4.41
N LEU A 30 4.03 2.63 -3.91
CA LEU A 30 3.69 3.84 -4.67
C LEU A 30 4.89 4.66 -5.15
N PRO A 31 6.04 4.71 -4.45
CA PRO A 31 7.26 5.34 -4.98
C PRO A 31 7.77 4.72 -6.30
N ASP A 32 7.45 3.46 -6.58
CA ASP A 32 7.85 2.75 -7.80
C ASP A 32 6.87 2.98 -8.99
N TYR A 33 5.87 3.85 -8.81
CA TYR A 33 4.94 4.23 -9.88
C TYR A 33 5.59 5.19 -10.89
N HIS A 34 5.62 4.78 -12.15
CA HIS A 34 6.21 5.51 -13.28
C HIS A 34 5.28 5.52 -14.50
N GLY A 35 3.97 5.57 -14.27
CA GLY A 35 2.96 5.60 -15.35
C GLY A 35 2.43 4.23 -15.77
N GLN A 36 2.50 3.23 -14.89
CA GLN A 36 1.79 1.96 -15.09
C GLN A 36 0.27 2.20 -15.23
N ASP A 37 -0.41 1.31 -15.95
CA ASP A 37 -1.85 1.40 -16.22
C ASP A 37 -2.67 1.20 -14.93
N SER A 38 -2.17 0.36 -14.01
CA SER A 38 -2.79 0.15 -12.70
C SER A 38 -1.79 -0.25 -11.61
N VAL A 39 -2.21 -0.10 -10.35
CA VAL A 39 -1.47 -0.50 -9.15
C VAL A 39 -2.31 -1.49 -8.35
N ARG A 40 -1.72 -2.58 -7.88
CA ARG A 40 -2.38 -3.60 -7.05
C ARG A 40 -1.58 -3.93 -5.81
N VAL A 41 -2.20 -3.74 -4.64
CA VAL A 41 -1.62 -4.02 -3.33
C VAL A 41 -2.60 -4.81 -2.49
N GLY A 42 -2.37 -6.12 -2.32
CA GLY A 42 -3.34 -7.00 -1.66
C GLY A 42 -4.67 -7.01 -2.42
N ARG A 43 -5.74 -6.58 -1.73
CA ARG A 43 -7.09 -6.45 -2.29
C ARG A 43 -7.32 -5.08 -2.96
N ILE A 44 -6.47 -4.09 -2.68
CA ILE A 44 -6.61 -2.72 -3.19
C ILE A 44 -6.14 -2.67 -4.65
N SER A 45 -6.89 -1.94 -5.48
CA SER A 45 -6.61 -1.78 -6.89
C SER A 45 -6.90 -0.36 -7.33
N PHE A 46 -5.89 0.33 -7.87
CA PHE A 46 -6.04 1.64 -8.49
C PHE A 46 -5.93 1.50 -10.00
N GLY A 47 -6.98 1.85 -10.73
CA GLY A 47 -7.03 1.75 -12.20
C GLY A 47 -6.49 2.97 -12.95
N SER A 48 -6.04 4.00 -12.24
CA SER A 48 -5.44 5.21 -12.82
C SER A 48 -4.74 6.04 -11.75
N ILE A 49 -3.92 7.01 -12.16
CA ILE A 49 -3.32 8.00 -11.25
C ILE A 49 -4.37 8.79 -10.46
N ASN A 50 -5.52 9.11 -11.08
CA ASN A 50 -6.60 9.84 -10.41
C ASN A 50 -7.23 9.01 -9.29
N ALA A 51 -7.31 7.68 -9.45
CA ALA A 51 -7.77 6.79 -8.39
C ALA A 51 -6.77 6.71 -7.23
N ILE A 52 -5.46 6.76 -7.51
CA ILE A 52 -4.43 6.82 -6.46
C ILE A 52 -4.61 8.12 -5.66
N LEU A 53 -4.61 9.27 -6.34
CA LEU A 53 -4.68 10.58 -5.69
C LEU A 53 -6.04 10.84 -4.99
N GLY A 54 -7.11 10.21 -5.47
CA GLY A 54 -8.44 10.29 -4.85
C GLY A 54 -8.57 9.48 -3.56
N SER A 55 -7.67 8.52 -3.32
CA SER A 55 -7.72 7.63 -2.13
C SER A 55 -6.52 7.78 -1.20
N VAL A 56 -5.34 8.14 -1.71
CA VAL A 56 -4.09 8.23 -0.96
C VAL A 56 -3.50 9.63 -1.11
N ALA A 57 -3.48 10.37 0.00
CA ALA A 57 -2.92 11.72 0.05
C ALA A 57 -1.49 11.75 0.61
N LEU A 58 -1.17 10.86 1.56
CA LEU A 58 0.10 10.83 2.28
C LEU A 58 0.59 9.38 2.45
N ILE A 59 1.90 9.19 2.22
CA ILE A 59 2.58 7.92 2.43
C ILE A 59 3.74 8.10 3.41
N LEU A 60 4.16 6.99 4.02
CA LEU A 60 5.36 6.92 4.85
C LEU A 60 6.62 7.02 3.98
N ASN A 61 7.73 7.41 4.59
CA ASN A 61 9.05 7.29 3.98
C ASN A 61 9.64 5.90 4.29
N CYS A 62 9.56 4.98 3.33
CA CYS A 62 10.12 3.63 3.46
C CYS A 62 11.47 3.45 2.76
N HIS A 63 12.18 4.54 2.41
CA HIS A 63 13.49 4.46 1.75
C HIS A 63 14.67 4.23 2.72
N HIS A 64 14.42 3.92 3.99
CA HIS A 64 15.45 3.85 5.00
C HIS A 64 16.35 2.61 4.89
N HIS A 65 17.34 2.70 4.00
CA HIS A 65 18.71 2.39 4.38
C HIS A 65 19.29 3.61 5.11
N ALA A 66 19.57 3.49 6.42
CA ALA A 66 20.55 4.32 7.13
C ALA A 66 20.30 5.85 7.31
N SER A 67 19.07 6.34 7.50
CA SER A 67 18.93 7.69 8.07
C SER A 67 19.33 7.66 9.55
N ARG A 68 20.08 8.67 10.02
CA ARG A 68 20.38 8.85 11.45
C ARG A 68 19.11 8.86 12.32
N VAL A 69 17.98 9.26 11.74
CA VAL A 69 16.66 9.35 12.40
C VAL A 69 16.07 7.96 12.68
N ALA A 70 16.20 7.00 11.77
CA ALA A 70 15.73 5.62 12.01
C ALA A 70 16.54 4.90 13.11
N ARG A 71 17.79 5.29 13.34
CA ARG A 71 18.60 4.81 14.47
C ARG A 71 18.31 5.54 15.79
N MET A 72 17.61 6.68 15.73
CA MET A 72 17.19 7.47 16.89
C MET A 72 15.73 7.23 17.28
N ALA A 73 14.96 6.53 16.45
CA ALA A 73 13.65 6.04 16.83
C ALA A 73 13.85 5.02 17.95
N SER A 74 13.56 5.46 19.17
CA SER A 74 13.32 4.60 20.33
C SER A 74 12.39 3.45 19.92
N ASP A 75 12.52 2.28 20.54
CA ASP A 75 11.54 1.17 20.45
C ASP A 75 10.09 1.62 20.79
N GLU A 76 9.94 2.84 21.31
CA GLU A 76 8.68 3.55 21.56
C GLU A 76 7.90 3.92 20.28
N PHE A 77 8.54 4.03 19.11
CA PHE A 77 7.87 4.37 17.84
C PHE A 77 8.22 3.39 16.71
N PRO A 78 7.67 2.16 16.74
CA PRO A 78 7.91 1.18 15.70
C PRO A 78 7.41 1.67 14.33
N SER A 79 8.27 1.52 13.32
CA SER A 79 7.91 1.88 11.94
C SER A 79 6.74 1.03 11.43
N MET A 80 5.83 1.67 10.69
CA MET A 80 4.74 0.99 9.98
C MET A 80 5.14 0.54 8.56
N CYS A 81 6.35 0.85 8.10
CA CYS A 81 6.86 0.27 6.86
C CYS A 81 7.01 -1.26 7.03
N PRO A 82 6.77 -2.04 5.96
CA PRO A 82 7.11 -3.46 5.95
C PRO A 82 8.59 -3.66 6.28
N ALA A 83 8.92 -4.82 6.86
CA ALA A 83 10.32 -5.16 7.13
C ALA A 83 11.17 -5.09 5.85
N ASP A 84 12.40 -4.59 6.00
CA ASP A 84 13.30 -4.24 4.90
C ASP A 84 13.37 -5.32 3.81
N GLY A 85 13.14 -4.90 2.57
CA GLY A 85 13.22 -5.75 1.38
C GLY A 85 12.10 -6.78 1.22
N ARG A 86 11.16 -6.91 2.17
CA ARG A 86 10.04 -7.89 2.06
C ARG A 86 8.96 -7.47 1.08
N VAL A 87 8.71 -6.16 0.97
CA VAL A 87 7.69 -5.60 0.07
C VAL A 87 8.36 -4.59 -0.87
N ARG A 88 8.25 -4.85 -2.17
CA ARG A 88 8.75 -3.98 -3.25
C ARG A 88 7.77 -3.96 -4.42
N GLY A 89 7.82 -2.92 -5.25
CA GLY A 89 7.11 -2.89 -6.51
C GLY A 89 7.65 -3.90 -7.52
N ILE A 90 6.77 -4.64 -8.17
CA ILE A 90 7.07 -5.51 -9.31
C ILE A 90 6.14 -5.10 -10.44
N THR A 91 6.72 -4.62 -11.55
CA THR A 91 5.94 -4.28 -12.74
C THR A 91 5.90 -5.46 -13.70
N HIS A 92 4.70 -5.89 -14.09
CA HIS A 92 4.50 -6.86 -15.16
C HIS A 92 3.25 -6.50 -15.96
N ASN A 93 3.34 -6.54 -17.30
CA ASN A 93 2.24 -6.20 -18.20
C ASN A 93 1.58 -4.84 -17.89
N LYS A 94 2.40 -3.80 -17.67
CA LYS A 94 1.96 -2.44 -17.27
C LYS A 94 1.14 -2.37 -15.96
N ILE A 95 1.19 -3.39 -15.12
CA ILE A 95 0.58 -3.38 -13.78
C ILE A 95 1.70 -3.38 -12.74
N LEU A 96 1.66 -2.43 -11.81
CA LEU A 96 2.53 -2.39 -10.64
C LEU A 96 1.90 -3.20 -9.51
N TRP A 97 2.59 -4.26 -9.07
CA TRP A 97 2.15 -5.11 -7.97
C TRP A 97 3.06 -4.94 -6.76
N ASP A 98 2.53 -5.14 -5.57
CA ASP A 98 3.39 -5.45 -4.42
C ASP A 98 3.88 -6.91 -4.49
N SER A 99 5.17 -7.12 -4.18
CA SER A 99 5.82 -8.43 -4.26
C SER A 99 5.20 -9.50 -3.37
N SER A 100 4.63 -9.12 -2.22
CA SER A 100 4.04 -10.08 -1.27
C SER A 100 2.74 -10.68 -1.83
N THR A 101 1.92 -9.88 -2.52
CA THR A 101 0.71 -10.37 -3.20
C THR A 101 1.08 -11.35 -4.31
N LEU A 102 2.05 -10.99 -5.18
CA LEU A 102 2.49 -11.90 -6.22
C LEU A 102 3.04 -13.21 -5.64
N GLY A 103 3.88 -13.13 -4.61
CA GLY A 103 4.41 -14.32 -3.93
C GLY A 103 3.32 -15.24 -3.39
N ALA A 104 2.25 -14.67 -2.82
CA ALA A 104 1.14 -15.45 -2.29
C ALA A 104 0.29 -16.14 -3.36
N ILE A 105 0.07 -15.50 -4.52
CA ILE A 105 -0.83 -16.05 -5.57
C ILE A 105 -0.13 -16.94 -6.60
N LEU A 106 1.20 -16.85 -6.71
CA LEU A 106 1.98 -17.64 -7.66
C LEU A 106 2.32 -19.06 -7.14
N MET A 107 2.19 -19.30 -5.84
CA MET A 107 2.33 -20.64 -5.27
C MET A 107 1.10 -21.50 -5.62
N ARG A 108 1.16 -22.15 -6.79
CA ARG A 108 0.18 -23.14 -7.21
C ARG A 108 0.82 -24.52 -7.16
N ARG A 109 0.28 -25.42 -6.33
CA ARG A 109 0.65 -26.83 -6.40
C ARG A 109 0.11 -27.38 -7.72
N THR A 110 0.97 -27.97 -8.54
CA THR A 110 0.54 -28.71 -9.73
C THR A 110 -0.33 -29.88 -9.28
N ILE A 111 -1.63 -29.80 -9.55
CA ILE A 111 -2.52 -30.95 -9.46
C ILE A 111 -2.24 -31.75 -10.73
N SER A 112 -1.39 -32.78 -10.67
CA SER A 112 -1.33 -33.76 -11.76
C SER A 112 -2.59 -34.63 -11.64
N SER A 113 -3.47 -34.52 -12.62
CA SER A 113 -4.57 -35.45 -12.86
C SER A 113 -4.07 -36.78 -13.40
#